data_AF-A0A7Y9YC17-F1
#
_entry.id   AF-A0A7Y9YC17-F1
#
_cell.length_a   1.000
_cell.length_b   1.000
_cell.length_c   1.000
_cell.angle_alpha   90.00
_cell.angle_beta   90.00
_cell.angle_gamma   90.00
#
_symmetry.space_group_name_H-M   'P 1'
#
loop_
_entity.id
_entity.type
_entity.pdbx_description
1 polymer ?
#
loop_
_entity_poly.entity_id
_entity_poly.type
_entity_poly.pdbx_seq_one_letter_code
_entity_poly.pdbx_strand_id
1 'polypeptide(L)' 'MRQERDYAQQLQREGKWIHLWRIVGEYSNYSVFDVDSNDELHAILSNLPLFTYMEVHVTPLAVHPSDIHQSAST' A
#
# COMPACT_ATOMS: atom_id res chain seq x y z
N MET A 1 1.05 -17.30 -2.57
CA MET A 1 2.18 -17.63 -1.67
C MET A 1 3.53 -17.12 -2.17
N ARG A 2 4.35 -17.83 -2.98
CA ARG A 2 5.70 -17.34 -3.33
C ARG A 2 5.66 -16.09 -4.23
N GLN A 3 4.93 -16.15 -5.34
CA GLN A 3 4.76 -15.01 -6.26
C GLN A 3 4.12 -13.79 -5.59
N GLU A 4 3.11 -14.02 -4.75
CA GLU A 4 2.44 -12.98 -3.96
C GLU A 4 3.39 -12.26 -3.00
N ARG A 5 4.17 -13.03 -2.24
CA ARG A 5 5.17 -12.50 -1.33
C ARG A 5 6.25 -11.74 -2.10
N ASP A 6 6.72 -12.30 -3.21
CA ASP A 6 7.77 -11.69 -4.01
C ASP A 6 7.29 -10.37 -4.66
N TYR A 7 6.03 -10.31 -5.12
CA TYR A 7 5.39 -9.08 -5.63
C TYR A 7 5.22 -8.02 -4.54
N ALA A 8 4.68 -8.38 -3.38
CA ALA A 8 4.55 -7.46 -2.24
C ALA A 8 5.91 -6.97 -1.75
N GLN A 9 6.93 -7.82 -1.75
CA GLN A 9 8.30 -7.42 -1.41
C GLN A 9 8.93 -6.50 -2.47
N GLN A 10 8.63 -6.73 -3.76
CA GLN A 10 9.08 -5.84 -4.83
C GLN A 10 8.48 -4.44 -4.66
N LEU A 11 7.17 -4.32 -4.45
CA LEU A 11 6.51 -3.03 -4.25
C LEU A 11 7.04 -2.28 -3.01
N GLN A 12 7.38 -3.00 -1.94
CA GLN A 12 8.04 -2.41 -0.77
C GLN A 12 9.45 -1.88 -1.10
N ARG A 13 10.22 -2.61 -1.91
CA ARG A 13 11.57 -2.17 -2.35
C ARG A 13 11.49 -0.97 -3.31
N GLU A 14 10.46 -0.91 -4.14
CA GLU A 14 10.19 0.21 -5.04
C GLU A 14 9.64 1.45 -4.31
N GLY A 15 9.36 1.35 -3.01
CA GLY A 15 8.80 2.45 -2.22
C GLY A 15 7.29 2.65 -2.41
N LYS A 16 6.63 1.85 -3.23
CA LYS A 16 5.20 1.99 -3.52
C LYS A 16 4.30 1.50 -2.41
N TRP A 17 4.76 0.48 -1.67
CA TRP A 17 4.06 -0.07 -0.51
C TRP A 17 4.86 0.26 0.76
N ILE A 18 4.68 1.47 1.27
CA ILE A 18 5.51 2.02 2.35
C ILE A 18 5.28 1.32 3.69
N HIS A 19 4.05 0.90 3.95
CA HIS A 19 3.71 0.21 5.19
C HIS A 19 2.71 -0.92 4.98
N LEU A 20 2.96 -2.04 5.67
CA LEU A 20 2.13 -3.24 5.63
C LEU A 20 2.05 -3.84 7.03
N TRP A 21 0.88 -3.79 7.65
CA TRP A 21 0.62 -4.35 8.98
C TRP A 21 -0.50 -5.39 8.95
N ARG A 22 -0.36 -6.42 9.78
CA ARG A 22 -1.43 -7.39 10.05
C ARG A 22 -2.33 -6.86 11.17
N ILE A 23 -3.65 -6.88 10.96
CA ILE A 23 -4.62 -6.59 12.03
C ILE A 23 -4.68 -7.79 12.96
N VAL A 24 -4.43 -7.58 14.26
CA VAL A 24 -4.40 -8.66 15.25
C VAL A 24 -5.79 -9.25 15.42
N GLY A 25 -5.90 -10.57 15.28
CA GLY A 25 -7.18 -11.30 15.40
C GLY A 25 -8.00 -11.38 14.11
N GLU A 26 -7.55 -10.74 13.02
CA GLU A 26 -8.25 -10.73 11.74
C GLU A 26 -7.36 -11.21 10.60
N TYR A 27 -7.96 -11.81 9.57
CA TYR A 27 -7.26 -12.11 8.32
C TYR A 27 -7.22 -10.88 7.38
N SER A 28 -6.91 -9.71 7.95
CA SER A 28 -6.95 -8.41 7.28
C SER A 28 -5.61 -7.68 7.46
N ASN A 29 -5.36 -6.67 6.64
CA ASN A 29 -4.17 -5.84 6.74
C ASN A 29 -4.52 -4.35 6.67
N TYR A 30 -3.68 -3.53 7.32
CA TYR A 30 -3.65 -2.10 7.10
C TYR A 30 -2.40 -1.79 6.28
N SER A 31 -2.59 -1.08 5.18
CA SER A 31 -1.54 -0.82 4.21
C SER A 31 -1.54 0.65 3.82
N VAL A 32 -0.34 1.23 3.69
CA VAL A 32 -0.16 2.58 3.16
C VAL A 32 0.67 2.47 1.88
N PHE A 33 0.15 3.06 0.82
CA PHE A 33 0.76 3.10 -0.49
C PHE A 33 1.15 4.52 -0.85
N ASP A 34 2.29 4.67 -1.51
CA ASP A 34 2.77 5.92 -2.10
C ASP A 34 2.86 5.69 -3.61
N VAL A 35 1.95 6.28 -4.37
CA VAL A 35 1.72 6.00 -5.80
C VAL A 35 1.34 7.28 -6.51
N ASP A 36 1.67 7.36 -7.80
CA ASP A 36 1.52 8.59 -8.59
C ASP A 36 0.05 8.87 -8.97
N SER A 37 -0.81 7.84 -8.92
CA SER A 37 -2.22 7.98 -9.32
C SER A 37 -3.13 6.90 -8.73
N ASN A 38 -4.43 7.18 -8.75
CA ASN A 38 -5.47 6.20 -8.41
C ASN A 38 -5.47 4.99 -9.36
N ASP A 39 -5.12 5.20 -10.63
CA ASP A 39 -5.06 4.13 -11.63
C ASP A 39 -3.91 3.16 -11.32
N GLU A 40 -2.76 3.68 -10.88
CA GLU A 40 -1.64 2.86 -10.42
C GLU A 40 -2.02 2.06 -9.18
N LEU A 41 -2.68 2.70 -8.19
CA LEU A 41 -3.18 1.99 -7.01
C LEU A 41 -4.11 0.84 -7.42
N HIS A 42 -5.06 1.13 -8.32
CA HIS A 42 -6.00 0.13 -8.79
C HIS A 42 -5.30 -1.03 -9.51
N ALA A 43 -4.31 -0.75 -10.35
CA ALA A 43 -3.52 -1.78 -11.03
C ALA A 43 -2.73 -2.65 -10.04
N ILE A 44 -2.12 -2.06 -9.01
CA ILE A 44 -1.42 -2.80 -7.94
C ILE A 44 -2.39 -3.73 -7.21
N LEU A 45 -3.51 -3.19 -6.75
CA LEU A 45 -4.51 -3.95 -5.99
C LEU A 45 -5.11 -5.08 -6.83
N SER A 46 -5.41 -4.82 -8.10
CA SER A 46 -6.01 -5.79 -9.02
C SER A 46 -5.08 -6.97 -9.33
N ASN A 47 -3.76 -6.77 -9.25
CA ASN A 47 -2.77 -7.83 -9.43
C ASN A 47 -2.56 -8.69 -8.17
N LEU A 48 -3.17 -8.33 -7.04
CA LEU A 48 -3.10 -9.15 -5.84
C LEU A 48 -3.92 -10.43 -6.03
N PRO A 49 -3.38 -11.63 -5.75
CA PRO A 49 -4.08 -12.90 -5.96
C PRO A 49 -5.41 -13.02 -5.20
N LEU A 50 -5.55 -12.29 -4.10
CA LEU A 50 -6.74 -12.30 -3.26
C LEU A 50 -7.75 -11.20 -3.61
N PHE A 51 -7.47 -10.34 -4.60
CA PHE A 51 -8.26 -9.14 -4.90
C PHE A 51 -9.76 -9.42 -5.05
N THR A 52 -10.13 -10.49 -5.77
CA THR A 52 -11.52 -10.90 -5.99
C THR A 52 -12.30 -11.19 -4.69
N TYR A 53 -11.61 -11.45 -3.58
CA TYR A 53 -12.19 -11.82 -2.29
C TYR A 53 -12.00 -10.75 -1.20
N MET A 54 -11.28 -9.66 -1.49
CA MET A 54 -11.00 -8.63 -0.50
C MET A 54 -12.10 -7.57 -0.47
N GLU A 55 -12.49 -7.17 0.72
CA GLU A 55 -13.16 -5.89 0.95
C GLU A 55 -12.07 -4.83 1.16
N VAL A 56 -12.02 -3.82 0.28
CA VAL A 56 -10.97 -2.81 0.29
C VAL A 56 -11.59 -1.43 0.50
N HIS A 57 -11.13 -0.74 1.55
CA HIS A 57 -11.46 0.66 1.79
C HIS A 57 -10.24 1.54 1.52
N VAL A 58 -10.34 2.43 0.54
CA VAL A 58 -9.26 3.36 0.17
C VAL A 58 -9.56 4.73 0.76
N THR A 59 -8.60 5.29 1.49
CA THR A 59 -8.69 6.65 2.05
C THR A 59 -7.51 7.46 1.56
N PRO A 60 -7.71 8.48 0.70
CA PRO A 60 -6.64 9.39 0.30
C PRO A 60 -6.09 10.15 1.50
N LEU A 61 -4.77 10.23 1.61
CA LEU A 61 -4.08 10.95 2.69
C LEU A 61 -3.35 12.17 2.11
N ALA A 62 -3.44 13.29 2.81
CA ALA A 62 -2.62 14.47 2.53
C ALA A 62 -1.43 14.50 3.49
N VAL A 63 -0.31 15.07 3.06
CA VAL A 63 0.84 15.24 3.96
C VAL A 63 0.48 16.24 5.06
N HIS A 64 0.77 15.86 6.30
CA HIS A 64 0.51 16.71 7.46
C HIS A 64 1.61 17.77 7.60
N PRO A 65 1.30 19.07 7.79
CA PRO A 65 2.29 20.15 7.85
C PRO A 65 3.26 20.06 9.04
N SER A 66 2.99 19.18 10.00
CA SER A 66 3.85 18.92 11.16
C SER A 66 4.65 17.62 11.04
N ASP A 67 4.66 16.97 9.88
CA ASP A 67 5.52 15.81 9.65
C ASP A 67 7.00 16.23 9.66
N ILE A 68 7.77 15.66 10.58
CA ILE A 68 9.20 15.94 10.74
C ILE A 68 10.08 15.19 9.72
N HIS A 69 9.50 14.22 9.03
CA HIS A 69 10.20 13.41 8.03
C HIS A 69 9.98 13.93 6.61
N GLN A 70 9.17 14.96 6.42
CA GLN A 70 9.00 15.58 5.11
C GLN A 70 10.26 16.36 4.74
N SER A 71 11.07 15.82 3.83
CA SER A 71 12.08 16.59 3.12
C SER A 71 11.35 17.68 2.34
N ALA A 72 11.64 18.95 2.65
CA ALA A 72 11.06 20.09 1.96
C ALA A 72 11.19 19.89 0.44
N SER A 73 10.08 19.58 -0.23
CA SER A 73 10.02 19.50 -1.67
C SER A 73 10.42 20.87 -2.22
N THR A 74 11.63 20.94 -2.77
CA THR A 74 12.14 22.10 -3.52
C THR A 74 11.79 21.92 -4.99
#